data_AF-A0A430QTG9-F1
#
_entry.id   AF-A0A430QTG9-F1
#
_cell.length_a   1.000
_cell.length_b   1.000
_cell.length_c   1.000
_cell.angle_alpha   90.00
_cell.angle_beta   90.00
_cell.angle_gamma   90.00
#
_symmetry.space_group_name_H-M   'P 1'
#
loop_
_entity.id
_entity.type
_entity.pdbx_description
1 polymer ?
#
loop_
_entity_poly.entity_id
_entity_poly.type
_entity_poly.pdbx_seq_one_letter_code
_entity_poly.pdbx_strand_id
1 'polypeptide(L)'
;EKQYIIDQWQYLRPGDFVRLHTNDIIPADILLLATSNSTGICHIETSNLDGESNLKQREIISNLLNKCHFICSTMIFFSSILPEIRIPIHKNNMLLRGCVLRNTDYVIGIVIYA
;
A
#
# COMPACT_ATOMS: atom_id res chain seq x y z
N GLU A 1 3.13 -20.63 7.48
CA GLU A 1 2.46 -19.38 7.04
C GLU A 1 3.21 -18.19 7.61
N LYS A 2 3.40 -17.11 6.85
CA LYS A 2 3.93 -15.87 7.43
C LYS A 2 2.75 -15.09 8.02
N GLN A 3 2.71 -14.96 9.34
CA GLN A 3 1.71 -14.14 10.03
C GLN A 3 2.22 -12.70 10.14
N TYR A 4 1.33 -11.73 9.92
CA TYR A 4 1.63 -10.32 10.23
C TYR A 4 1.67 -10.15 11.75
N ILE A 5 2.67 -9.43 12.24
CA ILE A 5 2.77 -9.04 13.64
C ILE A 5 2.36 -7.58 13.79
N ILE A 6 1.71 -7.25 14.91
CA ILE A 6 1.40 -5.86 15.26
C ILE A 6 2.66 -5.25 15.84
N ASP A 7 3.15 -4.17 15.24
CA ASP A 7 4.36 -3.47 15.68
C ASP A 7 4.16 -1.94 15.63
N GLN A 8 5.05 -1.22 16.31
CA GLN A 8 5.03 0.24 16.36
C GLN A 8 5.66 0.86 15.11
N TRP A 9 5.15 2.02 14.69
CA TRP A 9 5.61 2.74 13.49
C TRP A 9 7.13 3.03 13.49
N GLN A 10 7.73 3.21 14.67
CA GLN A 10 9.16 3.52 14.83
C GLN A 10 10.11 2.39 14.39
N TYR A 11 9.60 1.15 14.25
CA TYR A 11 10.39 0.01 13.83
C TYR A 11 10.30 -0.30 12.33
N LEU A 12 9.41 0.39 11.60
CA LEU A 12 9.24 0.21 10.16
C LEU A 12 10.48 0.65 9.40
N ARG A 13 10.92 -0.19 8.45
CA ARG A 13 12.05 0.07 7.57
C ARG A 13 11.62 -0.01 6.10
N PRO A 14 12.29 0.72 5.20
CA PRO A 14 12.10 0.53 3.77
C PRO A 14 12.28 -0.94 3.38
N GLY A 15 11.32 -1.48 2.63
CA GLY A 15 11.25 -2.88 2.24
C GLY A 15 10.32 -3.74 3.10
N ASP A 16 9.83 -3.24 4.24
CA ASP A 16 8.89 -3.98 5.08
C ASP A 16 7.50 -4.06 4.43
N PHE A 17 6.88 -5.23 4.57
CA PHE A 17 5.49 -5.44 4.16
C PHE A 17 4.56 -5.08 5.31
N VAL A 18 3.61 -4.21 5.02
CA VAL A 18 2.62 -3.75 6.00
C VAL A 18 1.22 -4.08 5.52
N ARG A 19 0.37 -4.47 6.47
CA ARG A 19 -1.07 -4.60 6.29
C ARG A 19 -1.74 -3.52 7.13
N LEU A 20 -2.45 -2.62 6.47
CA LEU A 20 -3.23 -1.57 7.14
C LEU A 20 -4.71 -1.91 7.04
N HIS A 21 -5.47 -1.55 8.07
CA HIS A 21 -6.91 -1.72 8.15
C HIS A 21 -7.66 -0.39 8.02
N THR A 22 -8.97 -0.48 7.76
CA THR A 22 -9.82 0.72 7.66
C THR A 22 -9.64 1.61 8.89
N ASN A 23 -9.50 2.91 8.65
CA ASN A 23 -9.28 3.97 9.63
C ASN A 23 -7.89 3.99 10.28
N ASP A 24 -6.95 3.15 9.83
CA ASP A 24 -5.56 3.26 10.28
C ASP A 24 -4.90 4.52 9.72
N ILE A 25 -4.06 5.13 10.58
CA ILE A 25 -3.14 6.18 10.17
C ILE A 25 -1.98 5.51 9.43
N ILE A 26 -1.71 5.96 8.22
CA ILE A 26 -0.64 5.46 7.38
C ILE A 26 0.71 5.87 8.01
N PRO A 27 1.56 4.91 8.42
CA PRO A 27 2.72 5.19 9.26
C PRO A 27 3.96 5.68 8.47
N ALA A 28 4.02 5.38 7.18
CA ALA A 28 5.17 5.61 6.30
C ALA A 28 4.68 5.79 4.86
N ASP A 29 5.55 6.23 3.95
CA ASP A 29 5.22 6.25 2.52
C ASP A 29 5.29 4.83 1.97
N ILE A 30 4.13 4.33 1.55
CA ILE A 30 3.91 2.92 1.22
C ILE A 30 3.45 2.80 -0.22
N LEU A 31 4.08 1.89 -0.97
CA LEU A 31 3.60 1.50 -2.29
C LEU A 31 2.46 0.49 -2.14
N LEU A 32 1.31 0.80 -2.73
CA LEU A 32 0.12 -0.03 -2.69
C LEU A 32 0.27 -1.25 -3.62
N LEU A 33 0.24 -2.44 -3.04
CA LEU A 33 0.41 -3.71 -3.76
C LEU A 33 -0.91 -4.47 -3.92
N ALA A 34 -1.73 -4.50 -2.88
CA ALA A 34 -3.04 -5.14 -2.89
C ALA A 34 -4.03 -4.40 -1.99
N THR A 35 -5.32 -4.60 -2.27
CA THR A 35 -6.45 -4.04 -1.52
C THR A 35 -7.53 -5.12 -1.39
N SER A 36 -8.37 -5.02 -0.37
CA SER A 36 -9.55 -5.87 -0.22
C SER A 36 -10.61 -5.64 -1.30
N ASN A 37 -10.55 -4.51 -2.00
CA ASN A 37 -11.47 -4.16 -3.07
C ASN A 37 -11.11 -4.90 -4.37
N SER A 38 -12.09 -5.58 -4.99
CA SER A 38 -11.92 -6.29 -6.26
C SER A 38 -11.50 -5.40 -7.43
N THR A 39 -11.76 -4.09 -7.35
CA THR A 39 -11.36 -3.11 -8.36
C THR A 39 -9.89 -2.70 -8.27
N GLY A 40 -9.17 -3.08 -7.21
CA GLY A 40 -7.80 -2.62 -7.00
C GLY A 40 -7.68 -1.19 -6.49
N ILE A 41 -8.80 -0.58 -6.09
CA ILE A 41 -8.87 0.82 -5.63
C ILE A 41 -9.01 0.89 -4.11
N CYS A 42 -8.31 1.84 -3.48
CA CYS A 42 -8.54 2.25 -2.10
C CYS A 42 -8.61 3.78 -1.96
N HIS A 43 -9.05 4.26 -0.79
CA HIS A 43 -9.15 5.69 -0.52
C HIS A 43 -8.31 6.08 0.67
N ILE A 44 -7.65 7.23 0.56
CA ILE A 44 -6.96 7.86 1.68
C ILE A 44 -7.60 9.22 1.95
N GLU A 45 -7.85 9.51 3.22
CA GLU A 45 -8.27 10.82 3.66
C GLU A 45 -7.04 11.66 3.98
N THR A 46 -7.00 12.86 3.41
CA THR A 46 -6.01 13.88 3.76
C THR A 46 -6.71 15.03 4.46
N SER A 47 -6.31 15.32 5.69
CA SER A 47 -6.75 16.50 6.41
C SER A 47 -6.01 17.72 5.86
N ASN A 48 -6.77 18.72 5.44
CA ASN A 48 -6.23 20.02 5.06
C ASN A 48 -6.08 20.92 6.31
N LEU A 49 -5.28 21.99 6.20
CA LEU A 49 -4.99 22.93 7.29
C LEU A 49 -6.23 23.73 7.75
N ASP A 50 -7.26 23.80 6.93
CA ASP A 50 -8.58 24.41 7.17
C ASP A 50 -9.57 23.46 7.89
N GLY A 51 -9.16 22.22 8.16
CA GLY A 51 -10.01 21.20 8.80
C GLY A 51 -10.90 20.43 7.82
N GLU A 52 -10.78 20.68 6.51
CA GLU A 52 -11.52 19.91 5.52
C GLU A 52 -10.85 18.55 5.24
N SER A 53 -11.67 17.50 5.19
CA SER A 53 -11.25 16.15 4.83
C SER A 53 -11.42 15.93 3.33
N ASN A 54 -10.34 15.59 2.62
CA ASN A 54 -10.41 15.22 1.21
C ASN A 54 -10.07 13.75 1.00
N LEU A 55 -10.98 13.01 0.36
CA LEU A 55 -10.77 11.61 -0.03
C LEU A 55 -10.04 11.54 -1.37
N LYS A 56 -8.86 10.95 -1.37
CA LYS A 56 -8.05 10.71 -2.57
C LYS A 56 -8.07 9.24 -2.94
N GLN A 57 -8.39 8.97 -4.20
CA GLN A 57 -8.32 7.63 -4.76
C GLN A 57 -6.86 7.20 -4.96
N ARG A 58 -6.61 5.92 -4.68
CA ARG A 58 -5.35 5.21 -4.90
C ARG A 58 -5.63 3.88 -5.58
N GLU A 59 -4.73 3.45 -6.44
CA GLU A 59 -4.88 2.24 -7.24
C GLU A 59 -3.62 1.37 -7.15
N ILE A 60 -3.83 0.06 -7.12
CA ILE A 60 -2.73 -0.89 -7.25
C ILE A 60 -2.10 -0.75 -8.64
N ILE A 61 -0.84 -1.15 -8.75
CA ILE A 61 -0.14 -1.15 -10.02
C ILE A 61 -0.84 -2.14 -10.96
N SER A 62 -1.52 -1.64 -11.99
CA SER A 62 -2.31 -2.44 -12.95
C SER A 62 -1.46 -3.47 -13.70
N ASN A 63 -0.20 -3.15 -13.97
CA ASN A 63 0.75 -4.06 -14.61
C ASN A 63 1.20 -5.22 -13.70
N LEU A 64 1.03 -5.08 -12.38
CA LEU A 64 1.24 -6.17 -11.44
C LEU A 64 0.08 -7.18 -11.57
N LEU A 65 -1.18 -6.74 -11.56
CA LEU A 65 -2.35 -7.62 -11.66
C LEU A 65 -2.32 -8.55 -12.89
N ASN A 66 -2.01 -8.00 -14.07
CA ASN A 66 -2.05 -8.75 -15.33
C ASN A 66 -0.90 -9.76 -15.46
N LYS A 67 0.21 -9.57 -14.74
CA LYS A 67 1.34 -10.52 -14.71
C LYS A 67 1.33 -11.43 -13.48
N CYS A 68 0.61 -11.02 -12.43
CA CYS A 68 0.68 -11.61 -11.09
C CYS A 68 -0.68 -12.13 -10.61
N HIS A 69 -1.42 -12.82 -11.47
CA HIS A 69 -2.57 -13.65 -11.06
C HIS A 69 -2.19 -14.70 -9.97
N PHE A 70 -0.89 -14.86 -9.70
CA PHE A 70 -0.31 -15.87 -8.81
C PHE A 70 0.26 -15.35 -7.47
N ILE A 71 0.33 -14.03 -7.22
CA ILE A 71 0.99 -13.49 -6.00
C ILE A 71 -0.01 -13.26 -4.86
N CYS A 72 -1.08 -14.06 -4.78
CA CYS A 72 -1.90 -14.14 -3.57
C CYS A 72 -1.24 -15.05 -2.50
N SER A 73 -0.23 -15.87 -2.85
CA SER A 73 0.29 -16.89 -1.91
C SER A 73 1.77 -16.77 -1.53
N THR A 74 2.57 -15.88 -2.13
CA THR A 74 4.02 -15.84 -1.84
C THR A 74 4.59 -14.44 -1.70
N MET A 75 4.69 -14.02 -0.43
CA MET A 75 5.68 -13.09 0.12
C MET A 75 7.11 -13.49 -0.30
N ILE A 76 7.58 -13.15 -1.50
CA ILE A 76 9.01 -13.23 -1.91
C ILE A 76 9.38 -12.44 -3.19
N PHE A 77 8.46 -11.99 -4.04
CA PHE A 77 8.84 -11.71 -5.45
C PHE A 77 9.14 -10.25 -5.85
N PHE A 78 9.19 -9.28 -4.95
CA PHE A 78 9.57 -7.91 -5.37
C PHE A 78 11.08 -7.78 -5.67
N SER A 79 11.93 -8.62 -5.06
CA SER A 79 13.39 -8.58 -5.28
C SER A 79 13.90 -9.48 -6.41
N SER A 80 13.13 -10.48 -6.86
CA SER A 80 13.64 -11.51 -7.78
C SER A 80 12.99 -11.55 -9.17
N ILE A 81 11.81 -10.93 -9.39
CA ILE A 81 11.09 -11.06 -10.67
C ILE A 81 11.34 -9.91 -11.68
N LEU A 82 11.97 -8.79 -11.33
CA LEU A 82 12.14 -7.67 -12.28
C LEU A 82 13.53 -7.01 -12.29
N PRO A 83 14.65 -7.71 -12.56
CA PRO A 83 15.86 -7.01 -12.96
C PRO A 83 15.69 -6.26 -14.31
N GLU A 84 14.73 -6.67 -15.17
CA GLU A 84 14.55 -6.09 -16.52
C GLU A 84 13.23 -5.33 -16.76
N ILE A 85 12.22 -5.46 -15.89
CA ILE A 85 10.93 -4.81 -16.10
C ILE A 85 10.84 -3.59 -15.19
N ARG A 86 11.04 -2.41 -15.78
CA ARG A 86 10.78 -1.14 -15.12
C ARG A 86 9.28 -0.87 -15.15
N ILE A 87 8.65 -0.91 -13.98
CA ILE A 87 7.25 -0.51 -13.83
C ILE A 87 7.23 0.96 -13.42
N PRO A 88 6.54 1.85 -14.15
CA PRO A 88 6.38 3.23 -13.72
C PRO A 88 5.51 3.26 -12.45
N ILE A 89 6.02 3.90 -11.40
CA ILE A 89 5.28 4.16 -10.17
C ILE A 89 4.76 5.59 -10.25
N HIS A 90 3.46 5.74 -10.03
CA HIS A 90 2.79 7.02 -10.01
C HIS A 90 2.33 7.38 -8.59
N LYS A 91 2.05 8.66 -8.35
CA LYS A 91 1.57 9.16 -7.04
C LYS A 91 0.27 8.50 -6.59
N ASN A 92 -0.58 8.08 -7.53
CA ASN A 92 -1.81 7.36 -7.24
C ASN A 92 -1.57 5.91 -6.77
N ASN A 93 -0.36 5.37 -6.89
CA ASN A 93 0.02 4.07 -6.34
C ASN A 93 0.63 4.17 -4.93
N MET A 94 0.73 5.37 -4.36
CA MET A 94 1.38 5.61 -3.06
C MET A 94 0.38 6.00 -1.98
N LEU A 95 0.45 5.33 -0.84
CA LEU A 95 -0.16 5.75 0.42
C LEU A 95 0.86 6.63 1.14
N LEU A 96 0.45 7.83 1.53
CA LEU A 96 1.36 8.82 2.11
C LEU A 96 1.23 8.82 3.63
N ARG A 97 2.37 8.98 4.32
CA ARG A 97 2.41 9.08 5.78
C ARG A 97 1.45 10.15 6.30
N GLY A 98 0.76 9.83 7.40
CA GLY A 98 -0.18 10.73 8.07
C GLY A 98 -1.56 10.82 7.44
N CYS A 99 -1.79 10.19 6.29
CA CYS A 99 -3.14 10.04 5.74
C CYS A 99 -3.89 8.90 6.45
N VAL A 100 -5.21 8.87 6.37
CA VAL A 100 -6.03 7.82 7.00
C VAL A 100 -6.64 6.92 5.93
N LEU A 101 -6.54 5.59 6.08
CA LEU A 101 -7.19 4.67 5.14
C LEU A 101 -8.71 4.70 5.33
N ARG A 102 -9.48 4.83 4.25
CA ARG A 102 -10.94 4.86 4.27
C ARG A 102 -11.54 3.95 3.21
N ASN A 103 -12.77 3.51 3.45
CA ASN A 103 -13.60 2.77 2.49
C ASN A 103 -12.91 1.52 1.92
N THR A 104 -12.04 0.86 2.69
CA THR A 104 -11.28 -0.33 2.29
C THR A 104 -10.86 -1.12 3.52
N ASP A 105 -11.36 -2.35 3.67
CA ASP A 105 -11.16 -3.21 4.85
C ASP A 105 -9.68 -3.43 5.18
N TYR A 106 -8.87 -3.68 4.16
CA TYR A 106 -7.43 -3.76 4.31
C TYR A 106 -6.69 -3.46 3.02
N VAL A 107 -5.46 -2.98 3.17
CA VAL A 107 -4.49 -2.87 2.09
C VAL A 107 -3.20 -3.56 2.49
N ILE A 108 -2.46 -4.03 1.49
CA ILE A 108 -1.12 -4.57 1.65
C ILE A 108 -0.19 -3.70 0.81
N GLY A 109 0.90 -3.27 1.41
CA GLY A 109 1.89 -2.46 0.72
C GLY A 109 3.30 -2.70 1.22
N ILE A 110 4.26 -2.11 0.52
CA ILE A 110 5.68 -2.13 0.90
C ILE A 110 6.12 -0.72 1.27
N VAL A 111 6.84 -0.59 2.38
CA VAL A 111 7.39 0.70 2.83
C VAL A 111 8.49 1.13 1.85
N ILE A 112 8.37 2.32 1.28
CA ILE A 112 9.37 2.92 0.39
C ILE A 112 10.24 3.92 1.16
N TYR A 113 9.61 4.70 2.04
CA TYR A 113 10.29 5.69 2.87
C TYR A 113 9.61 5.79 4.23
N ALA A 114 10.39 5.79 5.32
CA ALA A 114 9.91 5.80 6.71
C ALA A 114 10.28 7.13 7.40
#